data_AF-A0A9E1J677-F1
#
_entry.id   AF-A0A9E1J677-F1
#
_cell.length_a   1.000
_cell.length_b   1.000
_cell.length_c   1.000
_cell.angle_alpha   90.00
_cell.angle_beta   90.00
_cell.angle_gamma   90.00
#
_symmetry.space_group_name_H-M   'P 1'
#
loop_
_entity.id
_entity.type
_entity.pdbx_description
1 polymer ?
#
loop_
_entity_poly.entity_id
_entity_poly.type
_entity_poly.pdbx_seq_one_letter_code
_entity_poly.pdbx_strand_id
1 'polypeptide(L)'
;MTTPPQTFTAPALVAGARQSIWLSGDGEVEELAGAAAVTRAKDETPIVCHALATAARLGAKSLAAYDVLELFAFTRPAQFCLPTPGGLATVLNLEPPGDSIDGALVLQQAAQALLAELSTTKENRERLGAIAFVMAQSGWKWGPPVLAALGVPAESTGGALAAWQRLPEREDGPNPPPPSDHAIGADAARAQLAELIGEGAESRP
;
A
#
# COMPACT_ATOMS: atom_id res chain seq x y z
N MET A 1 18.70 21.78 14.13
CA MET A 1 19.26 21.69 12.76
C MET A 1 18.31 20.82 11.96
N THR A 2 17.51 21.42 11.09
CA THR A 2 16.57 20.70 10.22
C THR A 2 17.38 20.13 9.08
N THR A 3 17.61 18.83 9.06
CA THR A 3 18.21 18.15 7.91
C THR A 3 17.34 18.45 6.68
N PRO A 4 17.90 18.97 5.57
CA PRO A 4 17.11 19.17 4.36
C PRO A 4 16.49 17.82 3.95
N PRO A 5 15.24 17.80 3.44
CA PRO A 5 14.62 16.56 3.00
C PRO A 5 15.54 15.92 1.95
N GLN A 6 16.00 14.70 2.22
CA GLN A 6 16.74 13.93 1.23
C GLN A 6 15.76 13.57 0.12
N THR A 7 15.97 14.13 -1.07
CA THR A 7 15.17 13.76 -2.24
C THR A 7 15.54 12.34 -2.64
N PHE A 8 14.56 11.43 -2.61
CA PHE A 8 14.73 10.09 -3.15
C PHE A 8 14.83 10.16 -4.67
N THR A 9 15.86 9.52 -5.22
CA THR A 9 16.11 9.44 -6.65
C THR A 9 16.37 7.99 -7.03
N ALA A 10 15.64 7.50 -8.02
CA ALA A 10 15.83 6.20 -8.64
C ALA A 10 15.38 6.29 -10.11
N PRO A 11 15.94 5.48 -11.01
CA PRO A 11 15.44 5.40 -12.37
C PRO A 11 14.00 4.88 -12.39
N ALA A 12 13.26 5.12 -13.46
CA ALA A 12 11.94 4.55 -13.69
C ALA A 12 11.92 3.69 -14.94
N LEU A 13 11.13 2.63 -14.92
CA LEU A 13 11.00 1.67 -16.02
C LEU A 13 9.54 1.46 -16.37
N VAL A 14 9.19 1.74 -17.62
CA VAL A 14 7.91 1.38 -18.23
C VAL A 14 8.14 0.33 -19.30
N ALA A 15 7.61 -0.88 -19.07
CA ALA A 15 7.68 -1.95 -20.05
C ALA A 15 6.55 -1.79 -21.08
N GLY A 16 6.91 -1.52 -22.34
CA GLY A 16 5.99 -1.51 -23.48
C GLY A 16 5.86 -2.88 -24.15
N ALA A 17 5.12 -2.94 -25.27
CA ALA A 17 4.92 -4.19 -26.01
C ALA A 17 6.12 -4.62 -26.88
N ARG A 18 6.95 -3.66 -27.32
CA ARG A 18 8.12 -3.91 -28.18
C ARG A 18 9.42 -3.46 -27.53
N GLN A 19 9.39 -2.35 -26.81
CA GLN A 19 10.53 -1.76 -26.11
C GLN A 19 10.09 -1.29 -24.73
N SER A 20 11.06 -1.14 -23.85
CA SER A 20 10.87 -0.57 -22.52
C SER A 20 11.55 0.79 -22.46
N ILE A 21 10.92 1.74 -21.81
CA ILE A 21 11.51 3.05 -21.54
C ILE A 21 12.18 3.00 -20.18
N TRP A 22 13.45 3.37 -20.15
CA TRP A 22 14.23 3.61 -18.95
C TRP A 22 14.46 5.11 -18.83
N LEU A 23 13.97 5.70 -17.74
CA LEU A 23 14.24 7.09 -17.38
C LEU A 23 15.23 7.08 -16.22
N SER A 24 16.41 7.64 -16.40
CA SER A 24 17.42 7.69 -15.35
C SER A 24 17.05 8.67 -14.23
N GLY A 25 17.81 8.65 -13.13
CA GLY A 25 17.60 9.59 -12.01
C GLY A 25 17.94 11.05 -12.35
N ASP A 26 18.76 11.27 -13.38
CA ASP A 26 19.17 12.58 -13.92
C ASP A 26 18.33 13.04 -15.13
N GLY A 27 17.38 12.21 -15.59
CA GLY A 27 16.39 12.59 -16.61
C GLY A 27 16.71 12.14 -18.04
N GLU A 28 17.74 11.34 -18.24
CA GLU A 28 18.06 10.73 -19.54
C GLU A 28 17.08 9.60 -19.86
N VAL A 29 16.65 9.54 -21.12
CA VAL A 29 15.67 8.55 -21.61
C VAL A 29 16.36 7.59 -22.55
N GLU A 30 16.24 6.30 -22.24
CA GLU A 30 16.80 5.22 -23.05
C GLU A 30 15.72 4.17 -23.39
N GLU A 31 15.76 3.66 -24.61
CA GLU A 31 14.98 2.51 -25.02
C GLU A 31 15.77 1.22 -24.79
N LEU A 32 15.20 0.29 -24.02
CA LEU A 32 15.82 -0.99 -23.70
C LEU A 32 14.97 -2.17 -24.19
N ALA A 33 15.67 -3.17 -24.74
CA ALA A 33 15.09 -4.49 -24.95
C ALA A 33 14.80 -5.17 -23.59
N GLY A 34 13.83 -6.07 -23.54
CA GLY A 34 13.34 -6.65 -22.29
C GLY A 34 14.43 -7.30 -21.43
N ALA A 35 15.31 -8.11 -22.04
CA ALA A 35 16.41 -8.76 -21.32
C ALA A 35 17.46 -7.76 -20.77
N ALA A 36 17.71 -6.67 -21.50
CA ALA A 36 18.61 -5.61 -21.05
C ALA A 36 18.01 -4.84 -19.87
N ALA A 37 16.70 -4.52 -19.94
CA ALA A 37 15.98 -3.87 -18.84
C ALA A 37 15.97 -4.72 -17.57
N VAL A 38 15.74 -6.03 -17.68
CA VAL A 38 15.78 -6.96 -16.52
C VAL A 38 17.18 -7.04 -15.91
N THR A 39 18.22 -7.01 -16.75
CA THR A 39 19.61 -7.04 -16.28
C THR A 39 19.94 -5.76 -15.53
N ARG A 40 19.69 -4.60 -16.14
CA ARG A 40 19.93 -3.27 -15.54
C ARG A 40 19.13 -3.06 -14.26
N ALA A 41 17.91 -3.61 -14.18
CA ALA A 41 17.09 -3.53 -12.98
C ALA A 41 17.72 -4.20 -11.75
N LYS A 42 18.61 -5.18 -11.92
CA LYS A 42 19.33 -5.80 -10.79
C LYS A 42 20.34 -4.86 -10.16
N ASP A 43 20.96 -4.00 -10.98
CA ASP A 43 22.04 -3.11 -10.56
C ASP A 43 21.49 -1.77 -10.07
N GLU A 44 20.51 -1.22 -10.79
CA GLU A 44 20.01 0.14 -10.56
C GLU A 44 18.65 0.21 -9.86
N THR A 45 17.90 -0.90 -9.80
CA THR A 45 16.58 -1.01 -9.14
C THR A 45 15.61 0.13 -9.50
N PRO A 46 14.89 0.04 -10.63
CA PRO A 46 14.02 1.11 -11.08
C PRO A 46 12.69 1.15 -10.30
N ILE A 47 12.04 2.30 -10.33
CA ILE A 47 10.63 2.48 -10.00
C ILE A 47 9.79 1.89 -11.12
N VAL A 48 8.82 1.06 -10.75
CA VAL A 48 7.85 0.47 -11.67
C VAL A 48 6.45 0.60 -11.09
N CYS A 49 5.43 0.51 -11.95
CA CYS A 49 4.06 0.30 -11.52
C CYS A 49 3.70 -1.17 -11.73
N HIS A 50 3.49 -1.90 -10.64
CA HIS A 50 3.17 -3.32 -10.62
C HIS A 50 4.33 -4.23 -11.08
N ALA A 51 5.31 -4.47 -10.20
CA ALA A 51 6.55 -5.18 -10.50
C ALA A 51 6.34 -6.59 -11.08
N LEU A 52 5.34 -7.34 -10.59
CA LEU A 52 5.03 -8.67 -11.13
C LEU A 52 4.54 -8.60 -12.58
N ALA A 53 3.65 -7.64 -12.90
CA ALA A 53 3.16 -7.45 -14.26
C ALA A 53 4.27 -6.92 -15.18
N THR A 54 5.12 -6.02 -14.68
CA THR A 54 6.31 -5.56 -15.41
C THR A 54 7.27 -6.73 -15.69
N ALA A 55 7.57 -7.57 -14.70
CA ALA A 55 8.43 -8.75 -14.87
C ALA A 55 7.88 -9.71 -15.94
N ALA A 56 6.58 -10.02 -15.86
CA ALA A 56 5.92 -10.90 -16.84
C ALA A 56 6.01 -10.33 -18.26
N ARG A 57 5.81 -9.01 -18.42
CA ARG A 57 5.93 -8.33 -19.72
C ARG A 57 7.36 -8.36 -20.29
N LEU A 58 8.36 -8.35 -19.42
CA LEU A 58 9.77 -8.45 -19.78
C LEU A 58 10.24 -9.91 -19.96
N GLY A 59 9.36 -10.91 -19.78
CA GLY A 59 9.70 -12.33 -19.87
C GLY A 59 10.50 -12.86 -18.67
N ALA A 60 10.45 -12.19 -17.51
CA ALA A 60 11.14 -12.58 -16.29
C ALA A 60 10.18 -13.10 -15.23
N LYS A 61 10.68 -13.96 -14.33
CA LYS A 61 9.90 -14.47 -13.17
C LYS A 61 9.70 -13.40 -12.08
N SER A 62 10.67 -12.51 -11.94
CA SER A 62 10.70 -11.45 -10.93
C SER A 62 11.56 -10.29 -11.41
N LEU A 63 11.30 -9.10 -10.88
CA LEU A 63 12.05 -7.89 -11.18
C LEU A 63 12.47 -7.23 -9.86
N ALA A 64 13.75 -6.89 -9.72
CA ALA A 64 14.21 -6.05 -8.63
C ALA A 64 13.78 -4.61 -8.94
N ALA A 65 12.76 -4.12 -8.24
CA ALA A 65 12.20 -2.80 -8.51
C ALA A 65 11.55 -2.21 -7.26
N TYR A 66 11.50 -0.89 -7.20
CA TYR A 66 10.62 -0.14 -6.31
C TYR A 66 9.20 -0.14 -6.92
N ASP A 67 8.32 -1.03 -6.46
CA ASP A 67 6.94 -1.03 -6.94
C ASP A 67 6.17 0.12 -6.28
N VAL A 68 5.84 1.15 -7.04
CA VAL A 68 5.17 2.34 -6.50
C VAL A 68 3.77 2.03 -5.97
N LEU A 69 3.14 0.93 -6.38
CA LEU A 69 1.85 0.50 -5.80
C LEU A 69 1.99 0.00 -4.37
N GLU A 70 3.14 -0.57 -3.99
CA GLU A 70 3.42 -0.93 -2.60
C GLU A 70 3.57 0.33 -1.74
N LEU A 71 4.26 1.35 -2.24
CA LEU A 71 4.37 2.65 -1.57
C LEU A 71 3.01 3.33 -1.46
N PHE A 72 2.21 3.30 -2.53
CA PHE A 72 0.85 3.82 -2.51
C PHE A 72 -0.01 3.12 -1.45
N ALA A 73 0.01 1.78 -1.40
CA ALA A 73 -0.76 1.00 -0.43
C ALA A 73 -0.32 1.27 1.02
N PHE A 74 0.97 1.55 1.25
CA PHE A 74 1.48 1.95 2.56
C PHE A 74 1.02 3.37 2.96
N THR A 75 1.11 4.32 2.02
CA THR A 75 0.83 5.74 2.27
C THR A 75 -0.67 6.02 2.37
N ARG A 76 -1.46 5.39 1.50
CA ARG A 76 -2.90 5.56 1.36
C ARG A 76 -3.63 4.22 1.48
N PRO A 77 -3.61 3.60 2.67
CA PRO A 77 -4.21 2.30 2.87
C PRO A 77 -5.71 2.32 2.53
N ALA A 78 -6.20 1.23 1.94
CA ALA A 78 -7.60 1.04 1.54
C ALA A 78 -8.16 2.04 0.51
N GLN A 79 -7.29 2.77 -0.21
CA GLN A 79 -7.71 3.60 -1.35
C GLN A 79 -7.52 2.83 -2.67
N PHE A 80 -8.45 3.05 -3.60
CA PHE A 80 -8.38 2.43 -4.93
C PHE A 80 -7.42 3.18 -5.84
N CYS A 81 -6.60 2.43 -6.59
CA CYS A 81 -5.75 2.96 -7.65
C CYS A 81 -5.73 1.95 -8.81
N LEU A 82 -5.95 2.43 -10.04
CA LEU A 82 -5.70 1.61 -11.23
C LEU A 82 -4.18 1.31 -11.29
N PRO A 83 -3.74 0.06 -11.51
CA PRO A 83 -2.33 -0.33 -11.44
C PRO A 83 -1.59 0.01 -12.73
N THR A 84 -1.63 1.29 -13.12
CA THR A 84 -0.96 1.85 -14.30
C THR A 84 -0.40 3.24 -13.98
N PRO A 85 0.59 3.74 -14.74
CA PRO A 85 1.04 5.13 -14.60
C PRO A 85 -0.11 6.15 -14.70
N GLY A 86 -1.03 5.99 -15.66
CA GLY A 86 -2.20 6.87 -15.75
C GLY A 86 -3.16 6.77 -14.56
N GLY A 87 -3.30 5.58 -13.98
CA GLY A 87 -4.06 5.38 -12.74
C GLY A 87 -3.47 6.13 -11.55
N LEU A 88 -2.14 6.05 -11.39
CA LEU A 88 -1.39 6.80 -10.39
C LEU A 88 -1.52 8.30 -10.62
N ALA A 89 -1.37 8.76 -11.87
CA ALA A 89 -1.54 10.17 -12.21
C ALA A 89 -2.91 10.68 -11.78
N THR A 90 -3.96 9.90 -12.05
CA THR A 90 -5.34 10.26 -11.68
C THR A 90 -5.51 10.40 -10.17
N VAL A 91 -5.09 9.41 -9.38
CA VAL A 91 -5.31 9.40 -7.91
C VAL A 91 -4.40 10.38 -7.15
N LEU A 92 -3.24 10.72 -7.75
CA LEU A 92 -2.29 11.70 -7.20
C LEU A 92 -2.46 13.10 -7.79
N ASN A 93 -3.43 13.30 -8.68
CA ASN A 93 -3.67 14.57 -9.39
C ASN A 93 -2.41 15.10 -10.12
N LEU A 94 -1.71 14.20 -10.81
CA LEU A 94 -0.60 14.50 -11.71
C LEU A 94 -1.09 14.57 -13.16
N GLU A 95 -0.27 15.14 -14.03
CA GLU A 95 -0.56 15.15 -15.47
C GLU A 95 -0.63 13.71 -16.01
N PRO A 96 -1.70 13.33 -16.73
CA PRO A 96 -1.81 12.00 -17.33
C PRO A 96 -0.70 11.77 -18.37
N PRO A 97 -0.11 10.57 -18.43
CA PRO A 97 0.93 10.28 -19.41
C PRO A 97 0.36 10.16 -20.83
N GLY A 98 0.93 10.89 -21.79
CA GLY A 98 0.61 10.77 -23.20
C GLY A 98 1.29 9.59 -23.88
N ASP A 99 2.49 9.23 -23.41
CA ASP A 99 3.27 8.10 -23.90
C ASP A 99 4.03 7.34 -22.80
N SER A 100 4.97 6.47 -23.18
CA SER A 100 5.76 5.69 -22.23
C SER A 100 6.87 6.48 -21.52
N ILE A 101 7.34 7.57 -22.12
CA ILE A 101 8.30 8.49 -21.51
C ILE A 101 7.60 9.28 -20.41
N ASP A 102 6.44 9.86 -20.73
CA ASP A 102 5.59 10.50 -19.74
C ASP A 102 5.20 9.51 -18.63
N GLY A 103 4.90 8.26 -19.01
CA GLY A 103 4.63 7.19 -18.06
C GLY A 103 5.76 6.99 -17.05
N ALA A 104 7.02 6.99 -17.49
CA ALA A 104 8.18 6.85 -16.61
C ALA A 104 8.37 8.09 -15.71
N LEU A 105 8.12 9.28 -16.24
CA LEU A 105 8.13 10.53 -15.46
C LEU A 105 7.08 10.51 -14.35
N VAL A 106 5.85 10.07 -14.67
CA VAL A 106 4.76 9.92 -13.69
C VAL A 106 5.17 8.98 -12.56
N LEU A 107 5.93 7.92 -12.82
CA LEU A 107 6.40 7.02 -11.75
C LEU A 107 7.34 7.73 -10.76
N GLN A 108 8.29 8.52 -11.26
CA GLN A 108 9.18 9.31 -10.40
C GLN A 108 8.39 10.36 -9.59
N GLN A 109 7.47 11.08 -10.26
CA GLN A 109 6.62 12.07 -9.61
C GLN A 109 5.69 11.45 -8.56
N ALA A 110 5.10 10.29 -8.85
CA ALA A 110 4.23 9.57 -7.92
C ALA A 110 4.99 9.15 -6.66
N ALA A 111 6.19 8.60 -6.82
CA ALA A 111 7.05 8.25 -5.69
C ALA A 111 7.38 9.48 -4.83
N GLN A 112 7.78 10.59 -5.45
CA GLN A 112 8.07 11.84 -4.75
C GLN A 112 6.84 12.38 -4.01
N ALA A 113 5.66 12.39 -4.65
CA ALA A 113 4.42 12.87 -4.04
C ALA A 113 4.03 12.04 -2.80
N LEU A 114 4.12 10.71 -2.89
CA LEU A 114 3.81 9.81 -1.78
C LEU A 114 4.81 9.96 -0.62
N LEU A 115 6.11 10.07 -0.91
CA LEU A 115 7.12 10.33 0.12
C LEU A 115 6.94 11.72 0.76
N ALA A 116 6.57 12.73 -0.03
CA ALA A 116 6.27 14.06 0.48
C ALA A 116 5.05 14.03 1.42
N GLU A 117 3.99 13.30 1.08
CA GLU A 117 2.82 13.09 1.94
C GLU A 117 3.21 12.49 3.29
N LEU A 118 4.03 11.42 3.28
CA LEU A 118 4.57 10.80 4.49
C LEU A 118 5.40 11.78 5.33
N SER A 119 6.20 12.65 4.70
CA SER A 119 7.01 13.64 5.43
C SER A 119 6.18 14.68 6.20
N THR A 120 4.97 14.95 5.74
CA THR A 120 4.04 15.88 6.41
C THR A 120 3.16 15.19 7.46
N THR A 121 3.12 13.85 7.47
CA THR A 121 2.29 13.06 8.39
C THR A 121 2.74 13.25 9.83
N LYS A 122 1.86 13.76 10.69
CA LYS A 122 2.11 13.95 12.14
C LYS A 122 1.47 12.86 12.98
N GLU A 123 0.25 12.48 12.64
CA GLU A 123 -0.50 11.45 13.33
C GLU A 123 0.10 10.07 13.05
N ASN A 124 0.16 9.19 14.05
CA ASN A 124 0.65 7.82 13.92
C ASN A 124 2.08 7.67 13.36
N ARG A 125 2.87 8.76 13.26
CA ARG A 125 4.22 8.77 12.65
C ARG A 125 5.15 7.71 13.22
N GLU A 126 5.22 7.58 14.55
CA GLU A 126 6.07 6.57 15.21
C GLU A 126 5.63 5.14 14.84
N ARG A 127 4.32 4.92 14.75
CA ARG A 127 3.75 3.62 14.36
C ARG A 127 4.10 3.31 12.90
N LEU A 128 3.91 4.27 12.00
CA LEU A 128 4.26 4.12 10.59
C LEU A 128 5.75 3.85 10.43
N GLY A 129 6.60 4.59 11.13
CA GLY A 129 8.05 4.40 11.10
C GLY A 129 8.44 2.99 11.55
N ALA A 130 7.83 2.50 12.62
CA ALA A 130 8.12 1.16 13.11
C ALA A 130 7.56 0.03 12.22
N ILE A 131 6.40 0.21 11.58
CA ILE A 131 5.91 -0.72 10.54
C ILE A 131 6.90 -0.73 9.37
N ALA A 132 7.29 0.45 8.87
CA ALA A 132 8.26 0.58 7.78
C ALA A 132 9.62 -0.05 8.14
N PHE A 133 10.06 0.06 9.39
CA PHE A 133 11.28 -0.58 9.89
C PHE A 133 11.21 -2.11 9.83
N VAL A 134 10.11 -2.71 10.31
CA VAL A 134 9.92 -4.17 10.24
C VAL A 134 9.84 -4.64 8.77
N MET A 135 9.13 -3.90 7.92
CA MET A 135 9.04 -4.20 6.49
C MET A 135 10.41 -4.08 5.80
N ALA A 136 11.21 -3.07 6.14
CA ALA A 136 12.57 -2.88 5.64
C ALA A 136 13.47 -4.08 5.99
N GLN A 137 13.42 -4.54 7.25
CA GLN A 137 14.15 -5.74 7.68
C GLN A 137 13.71 -7.00 6.93
N SER A 138 12.46 -7.04 6.47
CA SER A 138 11.90 -8.13 5.64
C SER A 138 12.19 -7.96 4.14
N GLY A 139 13.00 -6.97 3.74
CA GLY A 139 13.41 -6.75 2.34
C GLY A 139 12.51 -5.83 1.53
N TRP A 140 11.56 -5.12 2.15
CA TRP A 140 10.76 -4.11 1.46
C TRP A 140 11.62 -2.91 1.05
N LYS A 141 11.75 -2.70 -0.26
CA LYS A 141 12.70 -1.72 -0.81
C LYS A 141 12.36 -0.28 -0.46
N TRP A 142 11.07 0.05 -0.33
CA TRP A 142 10.64 1.40 0.10
C TRP A 142 10.89 1.68 1.59
N GLY A 143 11.27 0.69 2.39
CA GLY A 143 11.49 0.87 3.83
C GLY A 143 12.44 2.04 4.17
N PRO A 144 13.69 2.05 3.67
CA PRO A 144 14.62 3.15 3.89
C PRO A 144 14.12 4.54 3.46
N PRO A 145 13.61 4.77 2.22
CA PRO A 145 13.10 6.08 1.83
C PRO A 145 11.85 6.50 2.63
N VAL A 146 10.99 5.56 3.03
CA VAL A 146 9.83 5.85 3.90
C VAL A 146 10.28 6.27 5.30
N LEU A 147 11.25 5.57 5.90
CA LEU A 147 11.83 5.95 7.20
C LEU A 147 12.47 7.35 7.15
N ALA A 148 13.22 7.62 6.09
CA ALA A 148 13.82 8.92 5.83
C ALA A 148 12.76 10.02 5.70
N ALA A 149 11.69 9.77 4.93
CA ALA A 149 10.57 10.70 4.78
C ALA A 149 9.86 10.98 6.10
N LEU A 150 9.58 9.95 6.91
CA LEU A 150 8.93 10.08 8.22
C LEU A 150 9.83 10.79 9.26
N GLY A 151 11.14 10.87 9.03
CA GLY A 151 12.10 11.42 9.98
C GLY A 151 12.25 10.60 11.26
N VAL A 152 11.92 9.30 11.20
CA VAL A 152 12.02 8.38 12.34
C VAL A 152 13.34 7.61 12.23
N PRO A 153 14.15 7.52 13.30
CA PRO A 153 15.39 6.75 13.27
C PRO A 153 15.11 5.29 12.92
N ALA A 154 16.04 4.67 12.18
CA ALA A 154 15.98 3.26 11.77
C ALA A 154 16.14 2.26 12.95
N GLU A 155 16.03 2.72 14.19
CA GLU A 155 16.14 1.90 15.40
C GLU A 155 14.82 2.02 16.18
N SER A 156 13.78 1.36 15.67
CA SER A 156 12.49 1.29 16.36
C SER A 156 12.42 0.01 17.18
N THR A 157 12.27 0.16 18.50
CA THR A 157 11.93 -0.96 19.39
C THR A 157 10.56 -1.50 18.99
N GLY A 158 10.48 -2.80 18.65
CA GLY A 158 9.38 -3.49 17.95
C GLY A 158 7.97 -3.49 18.57
N GLY A 159 7.61 -2.51 19.40
CA GLY A 159 6.28 -2.33 19.99
C GLY A 159 5.20 -1.85 19.02
N ALA A 160 5.51 -1.40 17.80
CA ALA A 160 4.48 -0.80 16.94
C ALA A 160 3.51 -1.77 16.27
N LEU A 161 3.86 -3.06 16.21
CA LEU A 161 2.93 -4.11 15.81
C LEU A 161 1.96 -4.48 16.93
N ALA A 162 2.20 -4.02 18.17
CA ALA A 162 1.32 -4.22 19.31
C ALA A 162 0.08 -3.30 19.27
N ALA A 163 -0.69 -3.39 18.18
CA ALA A 163 -1.90 -2.60 17.97
C ALA A 163 -2.92 -2.74 19.12
N TRP A 164 -2.89 -3.90 19.80
CA TRP A 164 -3.71 -4.20 20.98
C TRP A 164 -3.46 -3.27 22.17
N GLN A 165 -2.29 -2.63 22.27
CA GLN A 165 -2.00 -1.64 23.32
C GLN A 165 -2.84 -0.36 23.22
N ARG A 166 -3.53 -0.14 22.09
CA ARG A 166 -4.42 1.01 21.87
C ARG A 166 -5.90 0.67 21.96
N LEU A 167 -6.24 -0.61 22.12
CA LEU A 167 -7.62 -0.96 22.39
C LEU A 167 -7.97 -0.39 23.76
N PRO A 168 -9.13 0.27 23.90
CA PRO A 168 -9.58 0.67 25.22
C PRO A 168 -9.62 -0.58 26.10
N GLU A 169 -9.21 -0.43 27.36
CA GLU A 169 -9.33 -1.50 28.32
C GLU A 169 -10.80 -1.90 28.36
N ARG A 170 -11.07 -3.15 27.99
CA ARG A 170 -12.43 -3.68 28.04
C ARG A 170 -12.71 -3.94 29.50
N GLU A 171 -13.62 -3.17 30.09
CA GLU A 171 -14.17 -3.53 31.39
C GLU A 171 -14.97 -4.82 31.21
N ASP A 172 -14.45 -5.92 31.76
CA ASP A 172 -15.24 -7.12 31.96
C ASP A 172 -16.26 -6.78 33.06
N GLY A 173 -17.47 -6.40 32.63
CA GLY A 173 -18.60 -6.29 33.53
C GLY A 173 -18.83 -7.62 34.28
N PRO A 174 -19.54 -7.60 35.42
CA PRO A 174 -19.88 -8.83 36.11
C PRO A 174 -20.53 -9.81 35.14
N ASN A 175 -20.20 -11.11 35.26
CA ASN A 175 -20.83 -12.15 34.46
C ASN A 175 -22.34 -11.93 34.47
N PRO A 176 -23.02 -11.95 33.31
CA PRO A 176 -24.46 -11.88 33.29
C PRO A 176 -25.03 -13.01 34.17
N PRO A 177 -26.20 -12.80 34.78
CA PRO A 177 -26.84 -13.87 35.54
C PRO A 177 -26.99 -15.12 34.66
N PRO A 178 -26.98 -16.32 35.26
CA PRO A 178 -27.21 -17.53 34.49
C PRO A 178 -28.50 -17.40 33.67
N PRO A 179 -28.54 -17.92 32.44
CA PRO A 179 -29.75 -17.90 31.63
C PRO A 179 -30.92 -18.50 32.42
N SER A 180 -32.11 -17.94 32.25
CA SER A 180 -33.29 -18.48 32.94
C SER A 180 -33.60 -19.88 32.41
N ASP A 181 -33.92 -20.82 33.30
CA ASP A 181 -34.42 -22.15 32.93
C ASP A 181 -35.91 -22.14 32.54
N HIS A 182 -36.50 -20.95 32.38
CA HIS A 182 -37.89 -20.82 31.98
C HIS A 182 -38.06 -21.27 30.53
N ALA A 183 -38.87 -22.31 30.34
CA ALA A 183 -39.21 -22.78 29.01
C ALA A 183 -39.91 -21.66 28.21
N ILE A 184 -39.39 -21.37 27.03
CA ILE A 184 -40.07 -20.49 26.08
C ILE A 184 -41.22 -21.30 25.47
N GLY A 185 -42.45 -20.88 25.73
CA GLY A 185 -43.64 -21.51 25.15
C GLY A 185 -43.65 -21.40 23.63
N ALA A 186 -44.22 -22.38 22.93
CA ALA A 186 -44.26 -22.43 21.47
C ALA A 186 -44.87 -21.17 20.84
N ASP A 187 -45.87 -20.57 21.49
CA ASP A 187 -46.52 -19.35 21.00
C ASP A 187 -45.63 -18.12 21.15
N ALA A 188 -44.89 -18.01 22.25
CA ALA A 188 -43.90 -16.95 22.47
C ALA A 188 -42.74 -17.05 21.46
N ALA A 189 -42.26 -18.27 21.20
CA ALA A 189 -41.23 -18.51 20.18
C ALA A 189 -41.72 -18.14 18.77
N ARG A 190 -42.96 -18.51 18.41
CA ARG A 190 -43.55 -18.16 17.11
C ARG A 190 -43.76 -16.66 16.94
N ALA A 191 -44.18 -15.96 17.99
CA ALA A 191 -44.36 -14.51 17.97
C ALA A 191 -43.02 -13.78 17.76
N GLN A 192 -41.97 -14.16 18.52
CA GLN A 192 -40.64 -13.57 18.34
C GLN A 192 -40.05 -13.88 16.96
N LEU A 193 -40.28 -15.09 16.46
CA LEU A 193 -39.85 -15.48 15.12
C LEU A 193 -40.54 -14.63 14.05
N ALA A 194 -41.86 -14.42 14.15
CA ALA A 194 -42.62 -13.57 13.24
C ALA A 194 -42.11 -12.12 13.21
N GLU A 195 -41.74 -11.59 14.38
CA GLU A 195 -41.12 -10.26 14.49
C GLU A 195 -39.75 -10.20 13.79
N LEU A 196 -38.89 -11.21 14.00
CA LEU A 196 -37.54 -11.25 13.43
C LEU A 196 -37.52 -11.46 11.90
N ILE A 197 -38.47 -12.23 11.36
CA ILE A 197 -38.54 -12.53 9.92
C ILE A 197 -39.31 -11.47 9.12
N GLY A 198 -40.13 -10.64 9.78
CA GLY A 198 -40.92 -9.58 9.17
C GLY A 198 -42.15 -10.07 8.38
N GLU A 199 -43.06 -9.15 8.05
CA GLU A 199 -44.38 -9.46 7.45
C GLU A 199 -44.34 -10.11 6.05
N GLY A 200 -43.19 -10.05 5.37
CA GLY A 200 -42.98 -10.63 4.04
C GLY A 200 -42.45 -12.07 4.04
N ALA A 201 -42.27 -12.69 5.20
CA ALA A 201 -41.73 -14.03 5.29
C ALA A 201 -42.76 -15.11 4.93
N GLU A 202 -42.32 -16.11 4.16
CA GLU A 202 -43.16 -17.24 3.75
C GLU A 202 -43.42 -18.18 4.92
N SER A 203 -44.69 -18.39 5.29
CA SER A 203 -45.10 -19.33 6.33
C SER A 203 -44.91 -20.77 5.87
N ARG A 204 -43.99 -21.51 6.51
CA ARG A 204 -43.79 -22.94 6.25
C ARG A 204 -44.40 -23.77 7.39
N PRO A 205 -45.29 -24.74 7.10
CA PRO A 205 -45.94 -25.57 8.10
C PRO A 205 -44.97 -26.54 8.79
#